data_AF-A0AAD6XI04-F1
#
_entry.id   AF-A0AAD6XI04-F1
#
_cell.length_a   1.000
_cell.length_b   1.000
_cell.length_c   1.000
_cell.angle_alpha   90.00
_cell.angle_beta   90.00
_cell.angle_gamma   90.00
#
_symmetry.space_group_name_H-M   'P 1'
#
loop_
_entity.id
_entity.type
_entity.pdbx_description
1 polymer ?
#
loop_
_entity_poly.entity_id
_entity_poly.type
_entity_poly.pdbx_seq_one_letter_code
_entity_poly.pdbx_strand_id
1 'polypeptide(L)'
;MPSPDGRTNPTPVHFARNIPVEIHPPVSSRLLHQRQLDREGRAICRIVYAHGIGVQFIASVFCVAEDTVIQAIQNNASNEKGDTEEHDYFYVSKAYRNQYPPMPKSGERQSSETTRAASDRSSSMSSKGNSIEDQVGFFLSGQNPLQSRYITLDGTSG
;
A
#
# COMPACT_ATOMS: atom_id res chain seq x y z
N MET A 1 -14.87 9.02 27.37
CA MET A 1 -14.27 8.05 28.31
C MET A 1 -13.30 7.25 27.47
N PRO A 2 -12.00 7.21 27.80
CA PRO A 2 -11.04 6.46 26.99
C PRO A 2 -11.49 5.00 26.86
N SER A 3 -11.30 4.41 25.68
CA SER A 3 -11.47 2.98 25.51
C SER A 3 -10.68 2.26 26.62
N PRO A 4 -11.29 1.34 27.37
CA PRO A 4 -10.69 0.75 28.58
C PRO A 4 -9.36 0.04 28.32
N ASP A 5 -9.06 -0.24 27.05
CA ASP A 5 -7.89 -0.98 26.61
C ASP A 5 -6.67 -0.09 26.33
N GLY A 6 -6.80 1.25 26.34
CA GLY A 6 -5.69 2.17 26.01
C GLY A 6 -5.13 2.02 24.58
N ARG A 7 -5.85 1.31 23.70
CA ARG A 7 -5.43 1.06 22.32
C ARG A 7 -5.71 2.27 21.44
N THR A 8 -4.69 2.73 20.73
CA THR A 8 -4.77 3.82 19.74
C THR A 8 -5.32 3.37 18.39
N ASN A 9 -5.33 2.06 18.11
CA ASN A 9 -5.67 1.51 16.80
C ASN A 9 -6.96 0.66 16.80
N PRO A 10 -7.76 0.72 15.72
CA PRO A 10 -8.96 -0.10 15.56
C PRO A 10 -8.64 -1.58 15.47
N THR A 11 -9.56 -2.40 15.95
CA THR A 11 -9.54 -3.87 15.77
C THR A 11 -10.43 -4.28 14.60
N PRO A 12 -10.33 -5.51 14.07
CA PRO A 12 -11.21 -5.95 12.98
C PRO A 12 -12.71 -5.84 13.30
N VAL A 13 -13.09 -5.96 14.59
CA VAL A 13 -14.46 -5.79 15.05
C VAL A 13 -14.97 -4.35 14.86
N HIS A 14 -14.10 -3.35 14.98
CA HIS A 14 -14.45 -1.95 14.75
C HIS A 14 -14.83 -1.73 13.28
N PHE A 15 -14.06 -2.30 12.35
CA PHE A 15 -14.40 -2.29 10.93
C PHE A 15 -15.69 -3.05 10.64
N ALA A 16 -15.88 -4.24 11.23
CA ALA A 16 -17.10 -5.03 11.02
C ALA A 16 -18.38 -4.33 11.51
N ARG A 17 -18.27 -3.47 12.53
CA ARG A 17 -19.42 -2.79 13.16
C ARG A 17 -19.49 -1.30 12.85
N ASN A 18 -18.58 -0.77 12.04
CA ASN A 18 -18.39 0.67 11.80
C ASN A 18 -18.34 1.49 13.10
N ILE A 19 -17.58 0.99 14.08
CA ILE A 19 -17.44 1.67 15.37
C ILE A 19 -16.19 2.56 15.30
N PRO A 20 -16.33 3.89 15.46
CA PRO A 20 -15.19 4.79 15.51
C PRO A 20 -14.34 4.52 16.76
N VAL A 21 -13.02 4.57 16.61
CA VAL A 21 -12.08 4.56 17.73
C VAL A 21 -11.77 6.00 18.09
N GLU A 22 -11.97 6.35 19.36
CA GLU A 22 -11.44 7.60 19.90
C GLU A 22 -9.92 7.50 19.99
N ILE A 23 -9.23 7.99 18.96
CA ILE A 23 -7.78 8.20 19.02
C ILE A 23 -7.57 9.49 19.82
N HIS A 24 -7.11 9.34 21.06
CA HIS A 24 -6.83 10.50 21.89
C HIS A 24 -5.76 11.37 21.22
N PRO A 25 -6.02 12.67 21.01
CA PRO A 25 -5.00 13.54 20.47
C PRO A 25 -3.83 13.62 21.47
N PRO A 26 -2.57 13.72 21.00
CA PRO A 26 -1.51 14.18 21.87
C PRO A 26 -1.95 15.53 22.45
N VAL A 27 -1.77 15.72 23.75
CA VAL A 27 -2.31 16.82 24.59
C VAL A 27 -1.89 18.24 24.12
N SER A 28 -1.12 18.34 23.04
CA SER A 28 -0.71 19.61 22.43
C SER A 28 -1.70 20.05 21.33
N SER A 29 -2.62 20.92 21.75
CA SER A 29 -3.70 21.54 20.96
C SER A 29 -3.25 22.38 19.75
N ARG A 30 -1.95 22.58 19.53
CA ARG A 30 -1.44 23.32 18.36
C ARG A 30 -1.25 22.48 17.09
N LEU A 31 -1.31 21.15 17.19
CA LEU A 31 -1.11 20.24 16.04
C LEU A 31 -2.36 19.44 15.66
N LEU A 32 -3.55 19.95 15.98
CA LEU A 32 -4.84 19.37 15.55
C LEU A 32 -4.91 19.12 14.03
N HIS A 33 -4.12 19.87 13.24
CA HIS A 33 -4.08 19.81 11.78
C HIS A 33 -3.27 18.64 11.20
N GLN A 34 -2.54 17.86 12.01
CA GLN A 34 -1.83 16.67 11.54
C GLN A 34 -1.95 15.54 12.55
N ARG A 35 -3.15 14.95 12.67
CA ARG A 35 -3.29 13.64 13.31
C ARG A 35 -2.52 12.63 12.46
N GLN A 36 -1.27 12.37 12.81
CA GLN A 36 -0.48 11.35 12.14
C GLN A 36 -0.83 9.98 12.73
N LEU A 37 -1.15 9.03 11.86
CA LEU A 37 -1.32 7.63 12.24
C LEU A 37 0.04 7.06 12.66
N ASP A 38 0.05 6.26 13.72
CA ASP A 38 1.24 5.50 14.10
C ASP A 38 1.55 4.40 13.06
N ARG A 39 2.66 3.69 13.23
CA ARG A 39 3.09 2.68 12.25
C ARG A 39 2.07 1.55 12.10
N GLU A 40 1.48 1.09 13.20
CA GLU A 40 0.47 0.03 13.17
C GLU A 40 -0.80 0.53 12.46
N GLY A 41 -1.25 1.75 12.74
CA GLY A 41 -2.39 2.39 12.08
C GLY A 41 -2.19 2.51 10.56
N ARG A 42 -1.00 2.94 10.11
CA ARG A 42 -0.65 2.99 8.68
C ARG A 42 -0.69 1.59 8.03
N ALA A 43 -0.14 0.59 8.70
CA ALA A 43 -0.18 -0.80 8.24
C ALA A 43 -1.63 -1.32 8.15
N ILE A 44 -2.47 -1.04 9.15
CA ILE A 44 -3.89 -1.41 9.12
C ILE A 44 -4.59 -0.76 7.93
N CYS A 45 -4.38 0.53 7.68
CA CYS A 45 -4.98 1.23 6.53
C CYS A 45 -4.64 0.54 5.20
N ARG A 46 -3.37 0.20 4.97
CA ARG A 46 -2.93 -0.50 3.75
C ARG A 46 -3.54 -1.89 3.63
N ILE A 47 -3.53 -2.67 4.71
CA ILE A 47 -4.11 -4.02 4.73
C ILE A 47 -5.59 -3.97 4.39
N VAL A 48 -6.41 -3.21 5.13
CA VAL A 48 -7.86 -3.23 4.93
C VAL A 48 -8.25 -2.62 3.57
N TYR A 49 -7.49 -1.64 3.07
CA TYR A 49 -7.70 -1.09 1.73
C TYR A 49 -7.42 -2.13 0.64
N ALA A 50 -6.34 -2.91 0.75
CA ALA A 50 -6.06 -4.00 -0.19
C ALA A 50 -7.20 -5.04 -0.24
N HIS A 51 -7.92 -5.22 0.87
CA HIS A 51 -9.11 -6.08 0.95
C HIS A 51 -10.43 -5.39 0.53
N GLY A 52 -10.36 -4.21 -0.09
CA GLY A 52 -11.51 -3.53 -0.69
C GLY A 52 -12.29 -2.63 0.27
N ILE A 53 -11.79 -2.35 1.47
CA ILE A 53 -12.42 -1.37 2.36
C ILE A 53 -12.13 0.05 1.84
N GLY A 54 -13.18 0.84 1.64
CA GLY A 54 -13.07 2.19 1.07
C GLY A 54 -12.43 3.21 2.02
N VAL A 55 -11.72 4.19 1.46
CA VAL A 55 -11.00 5.24 2.20
C VAL A 55 -11.89 5.99 3.19
N GLN A 56 -13.08 6.40 2.77
CA GLN A 56 -14.05 7.12 3.61
C GLN A 56 -14.44 6.30 4.85
N PHE A 57 -14.61 4.98 4.70
CA PHE A 57 -14.96 4.08 5.80
C PHE A 57 -13.78 3.88 6.76
N ILE A 58 -12.57 3.80 6.23
CA ILE A 58 -11.36 3.74 7.05
C ILE A 58 -11.22 5.04 7.86
N ALA A 59 -11.42 6.19 7.23
CA ALA A 59 -11.35 7.50 7.86
C ALA A 59 -12.38 7.65 8.99
N SER A 60 -13.61 7.16 8.79
CA SER A 60 -14.64 7.18 9.83
C SER A 60 -14.29 6.30 11.02
N VAL A 61 -13.75 5.09 10.80
CA VAL A 61 -13.34 4.18 11.88
C VAL A 61 -12.14 4.75 12.67
N PHE A 62 -11.17 5.37 11.98
CA PHE A 62 -9.99 5.98 12.62
C PHE A 62 -10.25 7.39 13.19
N CYS A 63 -11.40 8.02 12.92
CA CYS A 63 -11.67 9.42 13.26
C CYS A 63 -10.58 10.39 12.75
N VAL A 64 -10.12 10.22 11.51
CA VAL A 64 -9.13 11.07 10.84
C VAL A 64 -9.65 11.59 9.50
N ALA A 65 -8.95 12.56 8.90
CA ALA A 65 -9.28 13.03 7.55
C ALA A 65 -8.96 11.96 6.50
N GLU A 66 -9.72 11.93 5.40
CA GLU A 66 -9.48 11.01 4.28
C GLU A 66 -8.07 11.18 3.70
N ASP A 67 -7.57 12.40 3.60
CA ASP A 67 -6.21 12.70 3.13
C ASP A 67 -5.13 11.99 3.96
N THR A 68 -5.33 11.87 5.27
CA THR A 68 -4.41 11.14 6.17
C THR A 68 -4.39 9.65 5.81
N VAL A 69 -5.55 9.07 5.50
CA VAL A 69 -5.67 7.67 5.09
C VAL A 69 -5.03 7.47 3.71
N ILE A 70 -5.26 8.37 2.77
CA ILE A 70 -4.65 8.34 1.43
C ILE A 70 -3.13 8.39 1.53
N GLN A 71 -2.57 9.29 2.34
CA GLN A 71 -1.13 9.39 2.57
C GLN A 71 -0.55 8.11 3.20
N ALA A 72 -1.29 7.47 4.11
CA ALA A 72 -0.88 6.19 4.70
C ALA A 72 -0.89 5.04 3.68
N ILE A 73 -1.93 4.99 2.83
CA ILE A 73 -2.06 3.99 1.76
C ILE A 73 -0.95 4.14 0.73
N GLN A 74 -0.68 5.37 0.28
CA GLN A 74 0.38 5.66 -0.69
C GLN A 74 1.78 5.55 -0.09
N ASN A 75 1.89 5.26 1.22
CA ASN A 75 3.13 5.27 1.98
C ASN A 75 3.90 6.62 1.94
N ASN A 76 3.22 7.70 1.55
CA ASN A 76 3.78 9.05 1.47
C ASN A 76 3.97 9.68 2.86
N ALA A 77 3.36 9.10 3.89
CA ALA A 77 3.50 9.56 5.28
C ALA A 77 4.77 9.04 5.99
N SER A 78 5.54 8.14 5.36
CA SER A 78 6.75 7.58 5.96
C SER A 78 8.02 8.32 5.54
N ASN A 79 8.80 8.75 6.52
CA ASN A 79 10.21 9.13 6.33
C ASN A 79 11.19 8.02 6.77
N GLU A 80 10.68 6.87 7.22
CA GLU A 80 11.49 5.80 7.82
C GLU A 80 11.76 4.67 6.83
N LYS A 81 13.05 4.31 6.67
CA LYS A 81 13.53 3.22 5.79
C LYS A 81 12.90 1.84 6.06
N GLY A 82 12.24 1.64 7.21
CA GLY A 82 11.57 0.40 7.59
C GLY A 82 10.05 0.39 7.39
N ASP A 83 9.46 1.51 6.93
CA ASP A 83 8.03 1.58 6.58
C ASP A 83 7.75 1.10 5.18
N THR A 84 8.01 -0.18 4.96
CA THR A 84 7.65 -0.87 3.73
C THR A 84 6.37 -1.68 3.94
N GLU A 85 5.55 -1.72 2.90
CA GLU A 85 4.29 -2.48 2.84
C GLU A 85 4.53 -3.98 3.12
N GLU A 86 5.71 -4.47 2.75
CA GLU A 86 6.12 -5.87 2.92
C GLU A 86 6.13 -6.34 4.38
N HIS A 87 6.25 -5.39 5.31
CA HIS A 87 6.29 -5.70 6.74
C HIS A 87 5.00 -5.35 7.47
N ASP A 88 3.93 -4.91 6.79
CA ASP A 88 2.69 -4.48 7.46
C ASP A 88 2.10 -5.58 8.35
N TYR A 89 2.14 -6.82 7.87
CA TYR A 89 1.69 -7.98 8.62
C TYR A 89 2.50 -8.26 9.88
N PHE A 90 3.76 -7.80 9.97
CA PHE A 90 4.57 -7.93 11.18
C PHE A 90 4.10 -6.98 12.30
N TYR A 91 3.64 -5.79 11.93
CA TYR A 91 3.28 -4.73 12.89
C TYR A 91 1.85 -4.81 13.41
N VAL A 92 0.95 -5.50 12.70
CA VAL A 92 -0.45 -5.64 13.14
C VAL A 92 -0.66 -6.87 14.03
N SER A 93 -1.65 -6.77 14.92
CA SER A 93 -2.08 -7.89 15.77
C SER A 93 -2.49 -9.13 14.98
N LYS A 94 -2.37 -10.32 15.61
CA LYS A 94 -2.77 -11.61 15.02
C LYS A 94 -4.23 -11.63 14.52
N ALA A 95 -5.11 -10.86 15.16
CA ALA A 95 -6.51 -10.76 14.75
C ALA A 95 -6.66 -10.21 13.32
N TYR A 96 -5.86 -9.19 12.94
CA TYR A 96 -5.85 -8.68 11.57
C TYR A 96 -5.30 -9.70 10.58
N ARG A 97 -4.19 -10.36 10.92
CA ARG A 97 -3.56 -11.37 10.05
C ARG A 97 -4.52 -12.52 9.72
N ASN A 98 -5.37 -12.89 10.67
CA ASN A 98 -6.36 -13.94 10.48
C ASN A 98 -7.56 -13.47 9.64
N GLN A 99 -8.04 -12.24 9.86
CA GLN A 99 -9.23 -11.71 9.19
C GLN A 99 -8.94 -11.24 7.75
N TYR A 100 -7.75 -10.69 7.54
CA TYR A 100 -7.30 -10.07 6.30
C TYR A 100 -5.96 -10.72 5.93
N PRO A 101 -5.94 -11.94 5.36
CA PRO A 101 -4.70 -12.62 5.03
C PRO A 101 -4.01 -11.98 3.80
N PRO A 102 -2.67 -12.06 3.68
CA PRO A 102 -1.94 -11.48 2.55
C PRO A 102 -2.53 -11.92 1.21
N MET A 103 -2.92 -10.94 0.39
CA MET A 103 -3.39 -11.22 -0.97
C MET A 103 -2.20 -11.53 -1.88
N PRO A 104 -2.34 -12.50 -2.82
CA PRO A 104 -1.28 -12.77 -3.78
C PRO A 104 -1.02 -11.51 -4.60
N LYS A 105 0.25 -11.07 -4.67
CA LYS A 105 0.64 -9.93 -5.49
C LYS A 105 0.27 -10.26 -6.94
N SER A 106 -0.58 -9.43 -7.55
CA SER A 106 -1.02 -9.55 -8.94
C SER A 106 0.17 -9.37 -9.88
N GLY A 107 0.96 -10.44 -10.08
CA GLY A 107 2.21 -10.40 -10.82
C GLY A 107 3.09 -11.64 -10.66
N GLU A 108 2.95 -12.40 -9.56
CA GLU A 108 3.60 -13.71 -9.44
C GLU A 108 2.83 -14.77 -10.23
N ARG A 109 2.89 -14.68 -11.57
CA ARG A 109 2.70 -15.86 -12.40
C ARG A 109 3.78 -16.84 -11.97
N GLN A 110 3.38 -17.85 -11.20
CA GLN A 110 4.19 -19.02 -10.92
C GLN A 110 4.67 -19.58 -12.26
N SER A 111 5.90 -19.26 -12.64
CA SER A 111 6.68 -20.03 -13.60
C SER A 111 7.00 -21.35 -12.92
N SER A 112 6.00 -22.21 -12.75
CA SER A 112 6.23 -23.59 -12.33
C SER A 112 6.94 -24.29 -13.46
N GLU A 113 8.25 -24.26 -13.35
CA GLU A 113 9.29 -25.04 -13.97
C GLU A 113 8.86 -26.46 -14.36
N THR A 114 8.40 -26.61 -15.61
CA THR A 114 8.31 -27.89 -16.30
C THR A 114 9.70 -28.26 -16.81
N THR A 115 10.61 -28.65 -15.92
CA THR A 115 11.88 -29.28 -16.30
C THR A 115 11.99 -30.64 -15.63
N ARG A 116 11.28 -31.64 -16.19
CA ARG A 116 11.61 -33.05 -15.93
C ARG A 116 11.61 -33.85 -17.23
N ALA A 117 12.81 -34.38 -17.49
CA ALA A 117 13.13 -35.55 -18.31
C ALA A 117 13.16 -35.38 -19.83
N ALA A 118 14.29 -34.87 -20.33
CA ALA A 118 14.90 -35.37 -21.55
C ALA A 118 16.34 -35.81 -21.21
N SER A 119 16.46 -36.98 -20.59
CA SER A 119 17.68 -37.78 -20.65
C SER A 119 17.70 -38.45 -22.02
N ASP A 120 18.44 -37.88 -22.97
CA ASP A 120 18.94 -38.70 -24.08
C ASP A 120 20.27 -38.15 -24.64
N ARG A 121 21.31 -38.94 -24.38
CA ARG A 121 22.49 -39.28 -25.19
C ARG A 121 23.18 -38.21 -26.07
N SER A 122 24.43 -37.95 -25.65
CA SER A 122 25.66 -38.13 -26.42
C SER A 122 25.93 -37.31 -27.69
N SER A 123 27.07 -36.61 -27.65
CA SER A 123 28.15 -36.54 -28.67
C SER A 123 28.53 -35.13 -29.13
N SER A 124 29.75 -34.73 -28.75
CA SER A 124 30.86 -34.29 -29.64
C SER A 124 30.51 -33.43 -30.86
N MET A 125 30.98 -32.18 -30.90
CA MET A 125 32.08 -31.72 -31.78
C MET A 125 32.20 -30.19 -31.78
N SER A 126 33.46 -29.75 -31.85
CA SER A 126 33.98 -28.40 -32.11
C SER A 126 33.25 -27.62 -33.22
N SER A 127 33.22 -26.28 -33.10
CA SER A 127 34.01 -25.36 -33.97
C SER A 127 33.52 -23.89 -33.92
N LYS A 128 34.51 -22.99 -33.79
CA LYS A 128 34.70 -21.71 -34.52
C LYS A 128 33.51 -20.74 -34.68
N GLY A 129 33.67 -19.57 -34.05
CA GLY A 129 33.99 -18.29 -34.72
C GLY A 129 32.92 -17.61 -35.60
N ASN A 130 32.55 -16.38 -35.21
CA ASN A 130 32.58 -15.14 -36.04
C ASN A 130 31.95 -13.97 -35.26
N SER A 131 32.66 -12.83 -35.14
CA SER A 131 32.46 -11.55 -35.84
C SER A 131 31.14 -10.84 -35.50
N ILE A 132 31.16 -9.71 -34.77
CA ILE A 132 31.48 -8.33 -35.22
C ILE A 132 30.22 -7.61 -35.75
N GLU A 133 30.02 -6.42 -35.18
CA GLU A 133 29.29 -5.24 -35.69
C GLU A 133 27.76 -5.10 -35.56
N ASP A 134 27.44 -3.94 -34.96
CA ASP A 134 26.38 -2.99 -35.32
C ASP A 134 24.91 -3.42 -35.27
N GLN A 135 24.17 -2.82 -34.33
CA GLN A 135 23.29 -1.71 -34.73
C GLN A 135 22.69 -0.91 -33.56
N VAL A 136 22.89 0.39 -33.68
CA VAL A 136 22.18 1.52 -33.06
C VAL A 136 20.67 1.53 -33.33
N GLY A 137 19.89 2.06 -32.38
CA GLY A 137 18.47 2.44 -32.58
C GLY A 137 17.78 2.65 -31.23
N PHE A 138 17.92 3.81 -30.58
CA PHE A 138 17.06 4.99 -30.75
C PHE A 138 15.56 4.70 -30.55
N PHE A 139 15.03 4.96 -29.35
CA PHE A 139 13.68 5.48 -29.20
C PHE A 139 13.59 6.38 -27.96
N LEU A 140 13.50 7.68 -28.24
CA LEU A 140 13.11 8.74 -27.32
C LEU A 140 11.57 8.81 -27.25
N SER A 141 11.11 9.48 -26.19
CA SER A 141 9.87 10.25 -26.07
C SER A 141 8.62 9.54 -25.55
N GLY A 142 8.05 10.14 -24.49
CA GLY A 142 6.78 9.78 -23.91
C GLY A 142 6.46 10.56 -22.63
N GLN A 143 6.74 11.86 -22.61
CA GLN A 143 6.24 12.77 -21.57
C GLN A 143 4.71 12.87 -21.67
N ASN A 144 4.00 12.62 -20.57
CA ASN A 144 2.58 12.96 -20.43
C ASN A 144 2.37 13.73 -19.10
N PRO A 145 2.19 15.06 -19.14
CA PRO A 145 1.55 15.78 -18.06
C PRO A 145 0.19 16.30 -18.53
N LEU A 146 -0.88 15.53 -18.29
CA LEU A 146 -2.24 16.04 -18.46
C LEU A 146 -2.70 16.78 -17.19
N GLN A 147 -2.49 18.09 -17.28
CA GLN A 147 -3.34 19.19 -16.85
C GLN A 147 -4.34 18.99 -15.70
N SER A 148 -4.00 19.70 -14.62
CA SER A 148 -4.89 20.28 -13.63
C SER A 148 -6.04 21.08 -14.27
N ARG A 149 -7.28 20.79 -13.85
CA ARG A 149 -8.44 21.67 -14.03
C ARG A 149 -8.95 22.08 -12.66
N TYR A 150 -8.67 23.33 -12.30
CA TYR A 150 -9.38 24.04 -11.24
C TYR A 150 -10.81 24.31 -11.71
N ILE A 151 -11.79 23.89 -10.92
CA ILE A 151 -13.17 24.36 -11.02
C ILE A 151 -13.40 25.25 -9.80
N THR A 152 -13.34 26.55 -10.02
CA THR A 152 -13.85 27.57 -9.09
C THR A 152 -15.34 27.72 -9.34
N LEU A 153 -16.18 27.40 -8.35
CA LEU A 153 -17.58 27.84 -8.33
C LEU A 153 -17.70 28.88 -7.22
N ASP A 154 -17.49 30.14 -7.61
CA ASP A 154 -18.06 31.30 -6.95
C ASP A 154 -19.55 31.34 -7.31
N GLY A 155 -20.40 31.45 -6.30
CA GLY A 155 -21.85 31.29 -6.45
C GLY A 155 -22.62 31.98 -5.34
N THR A 156 -22.42 33.29 -5.24
CA THR A 156 -23.12 34.26 -4.41
C THR A 156 -24.63 34.35 -4.72
N SER A 157 -25.40 34.61 -3.68
CA SER A 157 -26.68 35.35 -3.65
C SER A 157 -28.00 34.58 -3.82
N GLY A 158 -28.85 34.76 -2.81
CA GLY A 158 -30.25 34.37 -2.74
C GLY A 158 -30.73 34.45 -1.30
#